data_AF-A0A353ZY58-F1
#
_entry.id   AF-A0A353ZY58-F1
#
_cell.length_a   1.000
_cell.length_b   1.000
_cell.length_c   1.000
_cell.angle_alpha   90.00
_cell.angle_beta   90.00
_cell.angle_gamma   90.00
#
_symmetry.space_group_name_H-M   'P 1'
#
loop_
_entity.id
_entity.type
_entity.pdbx_description
1 polymer ?
#
loop_
_entity_poly.entity_id
_entity_poly.type
_entity_poly.pdbx_seq_one_letter_code
_entity_poly.pdbx_strand_id
1 'polypeptide(L)'
;MVSLKKYKKDLEKLSLDYLIFNIKYVPDIVGWAAERHEQLGEPHLPMKLVVESDDDLTMVIQSEVKEEMIADVIRNFSIRWSLKDNATDMEKKLDTTRKRLAYCFLKEYARALQKVDGGEISEDEWVLEELDYLGYFNPEATGMET
;
A
#
# COMPACT_ATOMS: atom_id res chain seq x y z
N MET A 1 -6.25 -7.78 -15.82
CA MET A 1 -7.16 -7.42 -14.71
C MET A 1 -6.82 -8.32 -13.54
N VAL A 2 -6.58 -7.75 -12.37
CA VAL A 2 -6.24 -8.45 -11.12
C VAL A 2 -7.36 -8.18 -10.13
N SER A 3 -8.01 -9.23 -9.62
CA SER A 3 -8.97 -9.09 -8.54
C SER A 3 -8.25 -8.96 -7.20
N LEU A 4 -8.40 -7.83 -6.52
CA LEU A 4 -7.76 -7.61 -5.21
C LEU A 4 -8.41 -8.44 -4.10
N LYS A 5 -9.62 -8.95 -4.32
CA LYS A 5 -10.26 -9.93 -3.43
C LYS A 5 -9.46 -11.23 -3.30
N LYS A 6 -8.62 -11.58 -4.27
CA LYS A 6 -7.69 -12.73 -4.17
C LYS A 6 -6.70 -12.57 -3.00
N TYR A 7 -6.33 -11.33 -2.67
CA TYR A 7 -5.40 -10.98 -1.60
C TYR A 7 -6.11 -10.55 -0.32
N LYS A 8 -7.42 -10.83 -0.21
CA LYS A 8 -8.24 -10.40 0.94
C LYS A 8 -7.63 -10.82 2.27
N LYS A 9 -7.15 -12.07 2.41
CA LYS A 9 -6.53 -12.54 3.65
C LYS A 9 -5.26 -11.79 4.02
N ASP A 10 -4.41 -11.47 3.03
CA ASP A 10 -3.20 -10.68 3.25
C ASP A 10 -3.53 -9.26 3.72
N LEU A 11 -4.52 -8.63 3.05
CA LEU A 11 -4.96 -7.27 3.38
C LEU A 11 -5.70 -7.20 4.72
N GLU A 12 -6.52 -8.21 5.06
CA GLU A 12 -7.16 -8.35 6.37
C GLU A 12 -6.11 -8.54 7.48
N LYS A 13 -5.05 -9.31 7.24
CA LYS A 13 -3.95 -9.46 8.19
C LYS A 13 -3.26 -8.13 8.44
N LEU A 14 -2.86 -7.41 7.39
CA LEU A 14 -2.27 -6.08 7.51
C LEU A 14 -3.23 -5.13 8.26
N SER A 15 -4.51 -5.12 7.90
CA SER A 15 -5.53 -4.34 8.58
C SER A 15 -5.57 -4.60 10.09
N LEU A 16 -5.47 -5.86 10.53
CA LEU A 16 -5.42 -6.19 11.96
C LEU A 16 -4.12 -5.72 12.61
N ASP A 17 -2.97 -5.93 11.95
CA ASP A 17 -1.66 -5.53 12.45
C ASP A 17 -1.55 -3.99 12.65
N TYR A 18 -2.28 -3.21 11.84
CA TYR A 18 -2.32 -1.73 11.92
C TYR A 18 -3.62 -1.14 12.51
N LEU A 19 -4.44 -1.97 13.18
CA LEU A 19 -5.68 -1.55 13.85
C LEU A 19 -6.71 -0.85 12.92
N ILE A 20 -6.72 -1.21 11.64
CA ILE A 20 -7.72 -0.79 10.65
C ILE A 20 -8.81 -1.86 10.57
N PHE A 21 -9.88 -1.71 11.35
CA PHE A 21 -10.90 -2.75 11.49
C PHE A 21 -11.90 -2.80 10.33
N ASN A 22 -11.93 -1.78 9.48
CA ASN A 22 -12.87 -1.67 8.38
C ASN A 22 -12.15 -1.74 7.02
N ILE A 23 -12.56 -2.70 6.18
CA ILE A 23 -12.15 -2.79 4.77
C ILE A 23 -13.39 -2.68 3.88
N LYS A 24 -13.36 -1.72 2.96
CA LYS A 24 -14.45 -1.49 2.00
C LYS A 24 -13.94 -1.66 0.57
N TYR A 25 -14.53 -2.61 -0.16
CA TYR A 25 -14.23 -2.76 -1.58
C TYR A 25 -15.15 -1.91 -2.45
N VAL A 26 -14.58 -1.15 -3.39
CA VAL A 26 -15.30 -0.30 -4.35
C VAL A 26 -14.97 -0.72 -5.79
N PRO A 27 -15.85 -0.48 -6.78
CA PRO A 27 -15.55 -0.81 -8.17
C PRO A 27 -14.54 0.15 -8.82
N ASP A 28 -14.59 1.43 -8.47
CA ASP A 28 -13.72 2.50 -8.98
C ASP A 28 -13.31 3.39 -7.81
N ILE A 29 -12.03 3.36 -7.44
CA ILE A 29 -11.53 4.15 -6.32
C ILE A 29 -11.35 5.63 -6.69
N VAL A 30 -11.09 5.94 -7.96
CA VAL A 30 -10.94 7.31 -8.44
C VAL A 30 -12.29 8.01 -8.41
N GLY A 31 -13.33 7.37 -8.96
CA GLY A 31 -14.71 7.84 -8.86
C GLY A 31 -15.17 7.97 -7.41
N TRP A 32 -14.91 6.97 -6.58
CA TRP A 32 -15.25 7.00 -5.15
C TRP A 32 -14.57 8.17 -4.40
N ALA A 33 -13.29 8.41 -4.65
CA ALA A 33 -12.55 9.51 -4.01
C ALA A 33 -13.11 10.87 -4.46
N ALA A 34 -13.39 11.03 -5.75
CA ALA A 34 -13.97 12.26 -6.30
C ALA A 34 -15.35 12.59 -5.70
N GLU A 35 -16.22 11.59 -5.53
CA GLU A 35 -17.55 11.75 -4.91
C GLU A 35 -17.49 12.21 -3.45
N ARG A 36 -16.39 11.90 -2.75
CA ARG A 36 -16.18 12.22 -1.33
C ARG A 36 -15.22 13.38 -1.09
N HIS A 37 -14.76 14.04 -2.15
CA HIS A 37 -13.73 15.09 -2.08
C HIS A 37 -12.42 14.62 -1.43
N GLU A 38 -12.11 13.33 -1.54
CA GLU A 38 -10.86 12.74 -1.08
C GLU A 38 -9.79 12.83 -2.18
N GLN A 39 -8.54 13.01 -1.78
CA GLN A 39 -7.39 12.92 -2.68
C GLN A 39 -6.68 11.60 -2.49
N LEU A 40 -6.50 10.84 -3.59
CA LEU A 40 -5.62 9.68 -3.58
C LEU A 40 -4.17 10.13 -3.38
N GLY A 41 -3.39 9.33 -2.65
CA GLY A 41 -1.99 9.63 -2.44
C GLY A 41 -1.16 9.56 -3.75
N GLU A 42 -1.58 8.75 -4.73
CA GLU A 42 -1.02 8.70 -6.08
C GLU A 42 -2.10 8.37 -7.14
N PRO A 43 -1.93 8.78 -8.43
CA PRO A 43 -2.95 8.62 -9.47
C PRO A 43 -3.45 7.19 -9.71
N HIS A 44 -2.63 6.18 -9.45
CA HIS A 44 -2.95 4.75 -9.68
C HIS A 44 -3.00 3.92 -8.41
N LEU A 45 -3.02 4.58 -7.25
CA LEU A 45 -3.03 3.88 -5.98
C LEU A 45 -4.36 3.13 -5.80
N PRO A 46 -4.33 1.80 -5.60
CA PRO A 46 -5.54 1.00 -5.62
C PRO A 46 -6.28 0.99 -4.28
N MET A 47 -5.82 1.78 -3.31
CA MET A 47 -6.37 1.85 -1.98
C MET A 47 -6.19 3.24 -1.36
N LYS A 48 -7.04 3.55 -0.40
CA LYS A 48 -7.08 4.82 0.33
C LYS A 48 -7.48 4.55 1.76
N LEU A 49 -6.69 5.03 2.71
CA LEU A 49 -7.07 5.04 4.12
C LEU A 49 -7.84 6.33 4.42
N VAL A 50 -9.02 6.22 5.00
CA VAL A 50 -9.84 7.35 5.43
C VAL A 50 -10.25 7.23 6.89
N VAL A 51 -10.44 8.38 7.51
CA VAL A 51 -10.98 8.53 8.87
C VAL A 51 -12.48 8.82 8.70
N GLU A 52 -13.34 7.84 9.02
CA GLU A 52 -14.81 8.01 8.93
C GLU A 52 -15.37 8.69 10.21
N SER A 53 -14.69 8.52 11.36
CA SER A 53 -14.94 9.23 12.62
C SER A 53 -13.68 9.23 13.49
N ASP A 54 -13.66 9.93 14.63
CA ASP A 54 -12.46 10.22 15.45
C ASP A 54 -11.54 9.03 15.74
N ASP A 55 -12.05 7.80 15.75
CA ASP A 55 -11.26 6.56 15.93
C ASP A 55 -11.57 5.45 14.90
N ASP A 56 -12.27 5.77 13.80
CA ASP A 56 -12.70 4.78 12.82
C ASP A 56 -11.94 4.91 11.49
N LEU A 57 -10.90 4.10 11.36
CA LEU A 57 -10.12 3.97 10.14
C LEU A 57 -10.74 2.92 9.20
N THR A 58 -11.03 3.35 7.97
CA THR A 58 -11.49 2.46 6.90
C THR A 58 -10.48 2.44 5.75
N MET A 59 -9.98 1.25 5.43
CA MET A 59 -9.23 1.02 4.20
C MET A 59 -10.19 0.76 3.04
N VAL A 60 -10.24 1.69 2.09
CA VAL A 60 -11.04 1.58 0.87
C VAL A 60 -10.18 1.02 -0.24
N ILE A 61 -10.63 -0.05 -0.90
CA ILE A 61 -9.82 -0.84 -1.85
C ILE A 61 -10.58 -1.02 -3.16
N GLN A 62 -9.94 -0.75 -4.29
CA GLN A 62 -10.52 -1.06 -5.59
C GLN A 62 -10.64 -2.57 -5.79
N SER A 63 -11.81 -3.06 -6.20
CA SER A 63 -12.09 -4.49 -6.31
C SER A 63 -11.25 -5.18 -7.37
N GLU A 64 -11.07 -4.50 -8.50
CA GLU A 64 -10.31 -5.00 -9.65
C GLU A 64 -9.46 -3.88 -10.24
N VAL A 65 -8.19 -4.18 -10.49
CA VAL A 65 -7.24 -3.20 -11.03
C VAL A 65 -6.51 -3.78 -12.23
N LYS A 66 -6.06 -2.91 -13.12
CA LYS A 66 -5.11 -3.34 -14.14
C LYS A 66 -3.74 -3.50 -13.51
N GLU A 67 -2.99 -4.50 -13.97
CA GLU A 67 -1.66 -4.78 -13.41
C GLU A 67 -0.71 -3.59 -13.61
N GLU A 68 -0.85 -2.89 -14.75
CA GLU A 68 -0.11 -1.67 -15.05
C GLU A 68 -0.30 -0.57 -13.99
N MET A 69 -1.47 -0.47 -13.35
CA MET A 69 -1.74 0.57 -12.36
C MET A 69 -0.87 0.36 -11.11
N ILE A 70 -0.79 -0.88 -10.62
CA ILE A 70 0.10 -1.22 -9.49
C ILE A 70 1.56 -1.04 -9.92
N ALA A 71 1.92 -1.48 -11.13
CA ALA A 71 3.27 -1.32 -11.64
C ALA A 71 3.70 0.15 -11.72
N ASP A 72 2.80 1.05 -12.10
CA ASP A 72 3.08 2.49 -12.16
C ASP A 72 3.33 3.09 -10.77
N VAL A 73 2.59 2.67 -9.73
CA VAL A 73 2.87 3.06 -8.34
C VAL A 73 4.29 2.64 -7.94
N ILE A 74 4.67 1.39 -8.24
CA ILE A 74 6.01 0.89 -7.93
C ILE A 74 7.10 1.59 -8.75
N ARG A 75 6.81 1.96 -10.00
CA ARG A 75 7.73 2.73 -10.83
C ARG A 75 7.94 4.13 -10.27
N ASN A 76 6.88 4.83 -9.88
CA ASN A 76 6.96 6.16 -9.26
C ASN A 76 7.78 6.10 -7.97
N PHE A 77 7.50 5.11 -7.13
CA PHE A 77 8.31 4.80 -5.96
C PHE A 77 9.79 4.57 -6.32
N SER A 78 10.08 3.73 -7.31
CA SER A 78 11.46 3.42 -7.72
C SER A 78 12.22 4.66 -8.20
N ILE A 79 11.54 5.57 -8.91
CA ILE A 79 12.09 6.86 -9.32
C ILE A 79 12.42 7.72 -8.09
N ARG A 80 11.49 7.87 -7.14
CA ARG A 80 11.74 8.62 -5.90
C ARG A 80 12.88 8.01 -5.09
N TRP A 81 12.88 6.68 -4.94
CA TRP A 81 13.89 5.95 -4.17
C TRP A 81 15.29 6.06 -4.77
N SER A 82 15.41 6.22 -6.09
CA SER A 82 16.70 6.41 -6.77
C SER A 82 17.49 7.64 -6.29
N LEU A 83 16.81 8.62 -5.70
CA LEU A 83 17.45 9.79 -5.07
C LEU A 83 18.22 9.41 -3.78
N LYS A 84 17.86 8.27 -3.18
CA LYS A 84 18.43 7.74 -1.94
C LYS A 84 19.32 6.54 -2.16
N ASP A 85 18.89 5.60 -2.99
CA ASP A 85 19.62 4.39 -3.38
C ASP A 85 19.33 4.05 -4.84
N ASN A 86 20.37 4.18 -5.67
CA ASN A 86 20.32 3.88 -7.10
C ASN A 86 20.85 2.48 -7.46
N ALA A 87 21.31 1.70 -6.49
CA ALA A 87 21.83 0.35 -6.69
C ALA A 87 20.73 -0.69 -6.55
N THR A 88 19.76 -0.46 -5.66
CA THR A 88 18.66 -1.40 -5.44
C THR A 88 17.59 -1.28 -6.52
N ASP A 89 17.33 -2.39 -7.20
CA ASP A 89 16.21 -2.52 -8.15
C ASP A 89 14.90 -2.78 -7.38
N MET A 90 14.17 -1.71 -7.08
CA MET A 90 12.94 -1.79 -6.29
C MET A 90 11.81 -2.55 -7.00
N GLU A 91 11.77 -2.53 -8.33
CA GLU A 91 10.80 -3.32 -9.11
C GLU A 91 11.03 -4.82 -8.94
N LYS A 92 12.31 -5.26 -8.86
CA LYS A 92 12.67 -6.64 -8.53
C LYS A 92 12.48 -6.97 -7.06
N LYS A 93 12.74 -6.03 -6.14
CA LYS A 93 12.52 -6.26 -4.71
C LYS A 93 11.02 -6.46 -4.40
N LEU A 94 10.15 -5.73 -5.11
CA LEU A 94 8.69 -5.85 -5.10
C LEU A 94 8.16 -6.63 -6.31
N ASP A 95 8.73 -7.81 -6.57
CA ASP A 95 8.45 -8.65 -7.75
C ASP A 95 7.06 -9.31 -7.78
N THR A 96 6.40 -9.49 -6.63
CA THR A 96 5.08 -10.13 -6.57
C THR A 96 3.96 -9.13 -6.31
N THR A 97 2.77 -9.40 -6.86
CA THR A 97 1.57 -8.60 -6.56
C THR A 97 1.31 -8.46 -5.06
N ARG A 98 1.55 -9.53 -4.28
CA ARG A 98 1.40 -9.53 -2.81
C ARG A 98 2.29 -8.46 -2.15
N LYS A 99 3.58 -8.41 -2.50
CA LYS A 99 4.52 -7.38 -2.01
C LYS A 99 4.10 -5.98 -2.43
N ARG A 100 3.71 -5.81 -3.69
CA ARG A 100 3.29 -4.50 -4.23
C ARG A 100 2.03 -3.95 -3.55
N LEU A 101 1.06 -4.83 -3.24
CA LEU A 101 -0.15 -4.45 -2.52
C LEU A 101 0.14 -4.11 -1.06
N ALA A 102 1.02 -4.88 -0.40
CA ALA A 102 1.47 -4.56 0.95
C ALA A 102 2.17 -3.18 0.99
N TYR A 103 3.03 -2.90 0.02
CA TYR A 103 3.62 -1.57 -0.15
C TYR A 103 2.54 -0.48 -0.27
N CYS A 104 1.55 -0.65 -1.16
CA CYS A 104 0.47 0.33 -1.34
C CYS A 104 -0.33 0.57 -0.04
N PHE A 105 -0.57 -0.49 0.73
CA PHE A 105 -1.31 -0.43 2.00
C PHE A 105 -0.54 0.36 3.04
N LEU A 106 0.70 -0.02 3.28
CA LEU A 106 1.57 0.62 4.25
C LEU A 106 1.86 2.07 3.86
N LYS A 107 1.95 2.37 2.57
CA LYS A 107 2.14 3.73 2.08
C LYS A 107 0.95 4.64 2.44
N GLU A 108 -0.28 4.17 2.28
CA GLU A 108 -1.46 4.93 2.72
C GLU A 108 -1.54 5.06 4.23
N TYR A 109 -1.15 4.02 4.96
CA TYR A 109 -1.05 4.08 6.41
C TYR A 109 -0.04 5.14 6.87
N ALA A 110 1.17 5.13 6.30
CA ALA A 110 2.22 6.11 6.58
C ALA A 110 1.75 7.54 6.30
N ARG A 111 1.07 7.76 5.17
CA ARG A 111 0.47 9.06 4.80
C ARG A 111 -0.61 9.52 5.75
N ALA A 112 -1.47 8.61 6.22
CA ALA A 112 -2.55 8.96 7.15
C ALA A 112 -2.02 9.26 8.55
N LEU A 113 -0.92 8.63 8.97
CA LEU A 113 -0.29 8.89 10.26
C LEU A 113 0.36 10.27 10.36
N GLN A 114 0.59 10.96 9.22
CA GLN A 114 0.99 12.36 9.01
C GLN A 114 1.58 13.17 10.19
N LYS A 115 2.47 12.52 10.92
CA LYS A 115 3.51 13.07 11.81
C LYS A 115 4.86 12.39 11.58
N VAL A 116 5.02 11.70 10.45
CA VAL A 116 6.36 11.42 9.93
C VAL A 116 6.79 12.69 9.21
N ASP A 117 7.49 13.58 9.91
CA ASP A 117 7.91 14.93 9.49
C ASP A 117 8.84 14.99 8.24
N GLY A 118 8.96 13.91 7.45
CA GLY A 118 10.05 13.73 6.48
C GLY A 118 9.66 13.66 5.00
N GLY A 119 8.39 13.82 4.64
CA GLY A 119 7.92 13.79 3.24
C GLY A 119 7.96 12.41 2.57
N GLU A 120 7.67 12.35 1.27
CA GLU A 120 7.41 11.07 0.56
C GLU A 120 8.55 10.04 0.67
N ILE A 121 9.81 10.48 0.68
CA ILE A 121 10.97 9.58 0.81
C ILE A 121 11.03 8.92 2.19
N SER A 122 10.68 9.66 3.25
CA SER A 122 10.66 9.11 4.61
C SER A 122 9.53 8.09 4.82
N GLU A 123 8.37 8.36 4.21
CA GLU A 123 7.27 7.39 4.17
C GLU A 123 7.68 6.15 3.38
N ASP A 124 8.35 6.30 2.22
CA ASP A 124 8.84 5.17 1.42
C ASP A 124 9.86 4.34 2.22
N GLU A 125 10.77 4.98 2.97
CA GLU A 125 11.73 4.30 3.86
C GLU A 125 11.03 3.48 4.94
N TRP A 126 10.09 4.11 5.67
CA TRP A 126 9.33 3.42 6.72
C TRP A 126 8.59 2.20 6.17
N VAL A 127 7.97 2.33 4.99
CA VAL A 127 7.29 1.20 4.34
C VAL A 127 8.26 0.05 4.02
N LEU A 128 9.49 0.34 3.58
CA LEU A 128 10.47 -0.72 3.29
C LEU A 128 10.96 -1.44 4.55
N GLU A 129 11.20 -0.71 5.62
CA GLU A 129 11.57 -1.29 6.92
C GLU A 129 10.45 -2.20 7.44
N GLU A 130 9.21 -1.74 7.30
CA GLU A 130 8.04 -2.47 7.76
C GLU A 130 7.76 -3.72 6.93
N LEU A 131 7.93 -3.66 5.59
CA LEU A 131 7.85 -4.84 4.73
C LEU A 131 8.91 -5.88 5.09
N ASP A 132 10.12 -5.46 5.46
CA ASP A 132 11.17 -6.36 5.92
C ASP A 132 10.83 -6.99 7.27
N TYR A 133 10.38 -6.18 8.23
CA TYR A 133 9.93 -6.63 9.55
C TYR A 133 8.79 -7.66 9.47
N LEU A 134 7.82 -7.42 8.58
CA LEU A 134 6.72 -8.35 8.31
C LEU A 134 7.16 -9.58 7.48
N GLY A 135 8.44 -9.66 7.07
CA GLY A 135 9.02 -10.80 6.37
C GLY A 135 8.65 -10.89 4.89
N TYR A 136 8.18 -9.81 4.26
CA TYR A 136 7.89 -9.81 2.82
C TYR A 136 9.15 -10.01 1.98
N PHE A 137 10.32 -9.59 2.45
CA PHE A 137 11.59 -9.80 1.74
C PHE A 137 12.34 -11.06 2.17
N ASN A 138 12.00 -11.63 3.33
CA ASN A 138 12.61 -12.84 3.84
C ASN A 138 11.57 -13.76 4.53
N PRO A 139 10.83 -14.58 3.75
CA PRO A 139 9.72 -15.40 4.26
C PRO A 139 10.15 -16.45 5.29
N GLU A 140 11.42 -16.88 5.25
CA GLU A 140 11.98 -17.87 6.16
C GLU A 140 12.10 -17.34 7.60
N ALA A 141 12.13 -16.02 7.79
CA ALA A 141 12.28 -15.39 9.09
C ALA A 141 10.96 -15.27 9.89
N THR A 142 9.80 -15.33 9.24
CA THR A 142 8.50 -15.02 9.88
C THR A 142 7.51 -16.18 9.94
N GLY A 143 7.89 -17.39 9.50
CA GLY A 143 7.03 -18.57 9.58
C GLY A 143 5.74 -18.47 8.77
N MET A 144 5.70 -17.58 7.77
CA MET A 144 4.55 -17.46 6.86
C MET A 144 4.71 -18.45 5.71
N GLU A 145 3.91 -19.53 5.73
CA GLU A 145 3.89 -20.54 4.67
C GLU A 145 3.56 -19.92 3.29
N THR A 146 4.26 -20.42 2.27
CA THR A 146 4.19 -20.06 0.85
C THR A 146 2.88 -20.47 0.18
#